data_AF-A0A1E1GI50-F1
#
_entry.id   AF-A0A1E1GI50-F1
#
_cell.length_a   1.000
_cell.length_b   1.000
_cell.length_c   1.000
_cell.angle_alpha   90.00
_cell.angle_beta   90.00
_cell.angle_gamma   90.00
#
_symmetry.space_group_name_H-M   'P 1'
#
loop_
_entity.id
_entity.type
_entity.pdbx_description
1 polymer ?
#
loop_
_entity_poly.entity_id
_entity_poly.type
_entity_poly.pdbx_seq_one_letter_code
_entity_poly.pdbx_strand_id
1 'polypeptide(L)'
;MLIRFHGDLVFFSFFLSILFCLFCGLVDSLLGFWVFLELAGLSIVPCFFYSGGFDNINFYGSLLVYIVMSGISSVFLVSGVLFYSLYYLVLVGFIIKLGLFPFLVWIYYVFSSSNWYFILLVSVILKFPVLFFSFLLQERGACEQFLYIDCFLTIMFCSIFFWLYSLSWEFIWCHMSLSSVSTLLIACFCVDFSYTLFVYCYYSIWAVFCVCYFFYLKQLGGVKESFWLFCFLLLITPLSLPLFYKLSVCISIIYSSLYLLVVWSLYSLSEQIFLYKLAGDSFFSYTFNSWY
;
A
#
# COMPACT_ATOMS: atom_id res chain seq x y z
N MET A 1 -6.94 23.75 22.46
CA MET A 1 -6.46 24.16 21.13
C MET A 1 -7.53 23.75 20.13
N LEU A 2 -8.24 24.70 19.51
CA LEU A 2 -9.32 24.41 18.57
C LEU A 2 -8.70 23.76 17.31
N ILE A 3 -8.93 22.46 17.14
CA ILE A 3 -8.59 21.73 15.92
C ILE A 3 -9.45 22.34 14.81
N ARG A 4 -8.85 23.16 13.95
CA ARG A 4 -9.50 23.57 12.70
C ARG A 4 -9.55 22.36 11.80
N PHE A 5 -10.72 21.75 11.71
CA PHE A 5 -10.98 20.64 10.80
C PHE A 5 -11.06 21.17 9.36
N HIS A 6 -9.99 20.97 8.60
CA HIS A 6 -9.96 21.29 7.17
C HIS A 6 -10.57 20.14 6.34
N GLY A 7 -11.86 19.86 6.58
CA GLY A 7 -12.60 18.81 5.86
C GLY A 7 -12.56 19.04 4.34
N ASP A 8 -12.66 20.29 3.91
CA ASP A 8 -12.65 20.69 2.49
C ASP A 8 -11.41 20.16 1.75
N LEU A 9 -10.24 20.17 2.41
CA LEU A 9 -8.99 19.66 1.82
C LEU A 9 -9.04 18.15 1.60
N VAL A 10 -9.65 17.40 2.53
CA VAL A 10 -9.80 15.95 2.42
C VAL A 10 -10.79 15.61 1.31
N PHE A 11 -11.95 16.28 1.26
CA PHE A 11 -12.93 16.08 0.20
C PHE A 11 -12.36 16.38 -1.18
N PHE A 12 -11.64 17.50 -1.32
CA PHE A 12 -10.95 17.87 -2.55
C PHE A 12 -9.97 16.78 -2.99
N SER A 13 -9.10 16.34 -2.07
CA SER A 13 -8.05 15.35 -2.37
C SER A 13 -8.65 13.99 -2.72
N PHE A 14 -9.68 13.56 -2.01
CA PHE A 14 -10.35 12.28 -2.26
C PHE A 14 -11.06 12.26 -3.60
N PHE A 15 -11.85 13.29 -3.92
CA PHE A 15 -12.60 13.33 -5.16
C PHE A 15 -11.68 13.41 -6.39
N LEU A 16 -10.69 14.31 -6.35
CA LEU A 16 -9.77 14.47 -7.48
C LEU A 16 -8.86 13.27 -7.69
N SER A 17 -8.36 12.64 -6.62
CA SER A 17 -7.51 11.46 -6.77
C SER A 17 -8.27 10.30 -7.41
N ILE A 18 -9.53 10.07 -7.05
CA ILE A 18 -10.38 9.06 -7.69
C ILE A 18 -10.60 9.40 -9.16
N LEU A 19 -11.00 10.65 -9.45
CA LEU A 19 -11.27 11.10 -10.80
C LEU A 19 -10.04 10.97 -11.71
N PHE A 20 -8.86 11.37 -11.24
CA PHE A 20 -7.61 11.22 -12.00
C PHE A 20 -7.20 9.75 -12.16
N CYS A 21 -7.40 8.91 -11.13
CA CYS A 21 -7.14 7.48 -11.26
C CYS A 21 -8.08 6.80 -12.28
N LEU A 22 -9.35 7.22 -12.35
CA LEU A 22 -10.28 6.77 -13.40
C LEU A 22 -9.83 7.23 -14.78
N PHE A 23 -9.36 8.47 -14.92
CA PHE A 23 -8.79 8.96 -16.18
C PHE A 23 -7.52 8.21 -16.60
N CYS A 24 -6.69 7.72 -15.67
CA CYS A 24 -5.60 6.81 -16.04
C CYS A 24 -6.08 5.59 -16.83
N GLY A 25 -7.27 5.06 -16.51
CA GLY A 25 -7.85 3.90 -17.20
C GLY A 25 -8.56 4.20 -18.51
N LEU A 26 -8.89 5.48 -18.78
CA LEU A 26 -9.63 5.88 -20.00
C LEU A 26 -8.72 6.41 -21.11
N VAL A 27 -7.43 6.57 -20.85
CA VAL A 27 -6.52 7.26 -21.74
C VAL A 27 -5.69 6.28 -22.54
N ASP A 28 -5.72 6.44 -23.86
CA ASP A 28 -5.09 5.52 -24.80
C ASP A 28 -3.57 5.75 -24.97
N SER A 29 -3.03 6.85 -24.45
CA SER A 29 -1.61 7.20 -24.61
C SER A 29 -0.82 7.03 -23.31
N LEU A 30 0.39 6.46 -23.41
CA LEU A 30 1.33 6.31 -22.28
C LEU A 30 1.67 7.66 -21.62
N LEU A 31 1.82 8.71 -22.43
CA LEU A 31 2.06 10.06 -21.93
C LEU A 31 0.86 10.59 -21.14
N GLY A 32 -0.35 10.39 -21.65
CA GLY A 32 -1.56 10.80 -20.94
C GLY A 32 -1.76 10.01 -19.64
N PHE A 33 -1.51 8.68 -19.65
CA PHE A 33 -1.48 7.86 -18.44
C PHE A 33 -0.51 8.44 -17.40
N TRP A 34 0.71 8.80 -17.80
CA TRP A 34 1.69 9.43 -16.92
C TRP A 34 1.18 10.77 -16.33
N VAL A 35 0.61 11.65 -17.16
CA VAL A 35 0.09 12.95 -16.70
C VAL A 35 -0.98 12.77 -15.62
N PHE A 36 -1.96 11.89 -15.86
CA PHE A 36 -3.02 11.65 -14.87
C PHE A 36 -2.51 11.00 -13.59
N LEU A 37 -1.47 10.17 -13.70
CA LEU A 37 -0.83 9.56 -12.53
C LEU A 37 -0.13 10.63 -11.67
N GLU A 38 0.54 11.62 -12.28
CA GLU A 38 1.12 12.75 -11.53
C GLU A 38 0.06 13.67 -10.93
N LEU A 39 -1.01 13.97 -11.67
CA LEU A 39 -2.12 14.76 -11.15
C LEU A 39 -2.80 14.06 -9.95
N ALA A 40 -2.96 12.74 -10.01
CA ALA A 40 -3.44 11.95 -8.88
C ALA A 40 -2.49 12.07 -7.67
N GLY A 41 -1.19 11.91 -7.88
CA GLY A 41 -0.17 12.03 -6.82
C GLY A 41 -0.13 13.42 -6.16
N LEU A 42 -0.24 14.48 -6.96
CA LEU A 42 -0.28 15.88 -6.46
C LEU A 42 -1.60 16.22 -5.78
N SER A 43 -2.72 15.67 -6.25
CA SER A 43 -4.06 15.93 -5.67
C SER A 43 -4.19 15.46 -4.22
N ILE A 44 -3.31 14.56 -3.76
CA ILE A 44 -3.33 13.99 -2.41
C ILE A 44 -2.58 14.87 -1.40
N VAL A 45 -1.66 15.72 -1.86
CA VAL A 45 -0.82 16.60 -1.01
C VAL A 45 -1.66 17.49 -0.06
N PRO A 46 -2.79 18.09 -0.48
CA PRO A 46 -3.61 18.90 0.43
C PRO A 46 -4.14 18.13 1.64
N CYS A 47 -4.42 16.83 1.50
CA CYS A 47 -4.86 15.96 2.60
C CYS A 47 -3.80 15.81 3.70
N PHE A 48 -2.52 16.01 3.36
CA PHE A 48 -1.43 15.99 4.32
C PHE A 48 -1.66 17.03 5.43
N PHE A 49 -2.15 18.23 5.08
CA PHE A 49 -2.39 19.35 6.00
C PHE A 49 -3.68 19.25 6.83
N TYR A 50 -4.40 18.11 6.77
CA TYR A 50 -5.67 17.94 7.47
C TYR A 50 -5.57 18.07 9.00
N SER A 51 -4.50 17.56 9.62
CA SER A 51 -4.34 17.61 11.07
C SER A 51 -3.12 18.45 11.47
N GLY A 52 -3.39 19.60 12.09
CA GLY A 52 -2.37 20.55 12.57
C GLY A 52 -1.75 20.16 13.91
N GLY A 53 -1.63 18.86 14.20
CA GLY A 53 -1.19 18.34 15.50
C GLY A 53 0.15 17.60 15.51
N PHE A 54 0.87 17.56 14.38
CA PHE A 54 2.14 16.85 14.30
C PHE A 54 3.33 17.75 14.62
N ASP A 55 4.42 17.13 15.07
CA ASP A 55 5.73 17.76 15.12
C ASP A 55 6.07 18.32 13.72
N ASN A 56 6.02 19.65 13.60
CA ASN A 56 6.11 20.36 12.32
C ASN A 56 7.34 19.92 11.49
N ILE A 57 8.46 19.59 12.14
CA ILE A 57 9.72 19.23 11.47
C ILE A 57 9.59 17.89 10.72
N ASN A 58 9.09 16.85 11.38
CA ASN A 58 8.94 15.53 10.77
C ASN A 58 7.87 15.55 9.66
N PHE A 59 6.82 16.33 9.87
CA PHE A 59 5.74 16.53 8.92
C PHE A 59 6.22 17.15 7.58
N TYR A 60 6.95 18.27 7.62
CA TYR A 60 7.47 18.86 6.38
C TYR A 60 8.55 17.97 5.74
N GLY A 61 9.34 17.28 6.56
CA GLY A 61 10.31 16.31 6.09
C GLY A 61 9.67 15.19 5.28
N SER A 62 8.56 14.60 5.74
CA SER A 62 7.88 13.51 5.03
C SER A 62 7.14 13.99 3.79
N LEU A 63 6.52 15.16 3.82
CA LEU A 63 5.95 15.77 2.61
C LEU A 63 7.03 16.00 1.55
N LEU A 64 8.21 16.51 1.95
CA LEU A 64 9.33 16.69 1.04
C LEU A 64 9.81 15.35 0.48
N VAL A 65 9.98 14.32 1.32
CA VAL A 65 10.38 12.98 0.86
C VAL A 65 9.36 12.41 -0.12
N TYR A 66 8.05 12.55 0.14
CA TYR A 66 7.00 12.13 -0.79
C TYR A 66 7.11 12.82 -2.15
N ILE A 67 7.26 14.16 -2.16
CA ILE A 67 7.39 14.94 -3.41
C ILE A 67 8.68 14.59 -4.15
N VAL A 68 9.81 14.44 -3.45
CA VAL A 68 11.08 14.10 -4.09
C VAL A 68 11.04 12.69 -4.69
N MET A 69 10.55 11.70 -3.95
CA MET A 69 10.49 10.32 -4.44
C MET A 69 9.48 10.16 -5.59
N SER A 70 8.32 10.81 -5.50
CA SER A 70 7.37 10.86 -6.61
C SER A 70 7.94 11.59 -7.84
N GLY A 71 8.65 12.69 -7.66
CA GLY A 71 9.36 13.39 -8.74
C GLY A 71 10.47 12.54 -9.38
N ILE A 72 11.25 11.81 -8.60
CA ILE A 72 12.27 10.90 -9.15
C ILE A 72 11.61 9.79 -9.97
N SER A 73 10.52 9.20 -9.46
CA SER A 73 9.77 8.18 -10.21
C SER A 73 9.21 8.71 -11.52
N SER A 74 8.75 9.97 -11.55
CA SER A 74 8.15 10.59 -12.74
C SER A 74 9.19 10.83 -13.83
N VAL A 75 10.40 11.26 -13.46
CA VAL A 75 11.52 11.42 -14.39
C VAL A 75 11.88 10.09 -15.04
N PHE A 76 11.95 9.00 -14.27
CA PHE A 76 12.20 7.67 -14.81
C PHE A 76 11.09 7.21 -15.76
N LEU A 77 9.82 7.39 -15.38
CA LEU A 77 8.67 7.08 -16.24
C LEU A 77 8.73 7.84 -17.57
N VAL A 78 8.91 9.15 -17.56
CA VAL A 78 8.97 9.97 -18.78
C VAL A 78 10.16 9.58 -19.64
N SER A 79 11.35 9.39 -19.04
CA SER A 79 12.54 8.99 -19.79
C SER A 79 12.36 7.63 -20.47
N GLY A 80 11.72 6.67 -19.81
CA GLY A 80 11.42 5.36 -20.39
C GLY A 80 10.34 5.40 -21.48
N VAL A 81 9.39 6.33 -21.39
CA VAL A 81 8.35 6.54 -22.43
C VAL A 81 8.94 7.23 -23.68
N LEU A 82 9.85 8.18 -23.51
CA LEU A 82 10.44 8.93 -24.64
C LEU A 82 11.49 8.11 -25.42
N PHE A 83 12.25 7.25 -24.76
CA PHE A 83 13.33 6.47 -25.37
C PHE A 83 13.03 4.97 -25.33
N TYR A 84 12.74 4.40 -26.50
CA TYR A 84 12.38 2.97 -26.62
C TYR A 84 13.45 2.00 -26.08
N SER A 85 14.73 2.35 -26.19
CA SER A 85 15.83 1.53 -25.65
C SER A 85 15.88 1.49 -24.12
N LEU A 86 15.23 2.46 -23.45
CA LEU A 86 15.24 2.63 -22.00
C LEU A 86 13.91 2.21 -21.36
N TYR A 87 13.12 1.35 -22.01
CA TYR A 87 11.80 0.93 -21.52
C TYR A 87 11.83 0.35 -20.09
N TYR A 88 12.93 -0.29 -19.68
CA TYR A 88 13.13 -0.77 -18.31
C TYR A 88 13.02 0.34 -17.25
N LEU A 89 13.33 1.61 -17.58
CA LEU A 89 13.16 2.73 -16.67
C LEU A 89 11.70 2.98 -16.29
N VAL A 90 10.74 2.58 -17.13
CA VAL A 90 9.32 2.64 -16.79
C VAL A 90 9.04 1.75 -15.57
N LEU A 91 9.56 0.50 -15.59
CA LEU A 91 9.44 -0.43 -14.48
C LEU A 91 10.12 0.11 -13.22
N VAL A 92 11.35 0.65 -13.34
CA VAL A 92 12.05 1.26 -12.20
C VAL A 92 11.27 2.43 -11.61
N GLY A 93 10.73 3.31 -12.46
CA GLY A 93 9.89 4.43 -12.02
C GLY A 93 8.70 3.94 -11.20
N PHE A 94 8.03 2.87 -11.63
CA PHE A 94 6.95 2.28 -10.87
C PHE A 94 7.37 1.56 -9.58
N ILE A 95 8.50 0.84 -9.55
CA ILE A 95 9.06 0.26 -8.31
C ILE A 95 9.27 1.37 -7.28
N ILE A 96 9.83 2.51 -7.70
CA ILE A 96 10.03 3.66 -6.82
C ILE A 96 8.68 4.21 -6.35
N LYS A 97 7.73 4.40 -7.27
CA LYS A 97 6.43 5.03 -6.97
C LYS A 97 5.54 4.18 -6.06
N LEU A 98 5.61 2.85 -6.20
CA LEU A 98 4.94 1.88 -5.33
C LEU A 98 5.76 1.55 -4.07
N GLY A 99 7.01 2.04 -4.01
CA GLY A 99 8.00 1.81 -2.96
C GLY A 99 8.26 0.33 -2.67
N LEU A 100 8.41 -0.45 -3.74
CA LEU A 100 8.89 -1.82 -3.64
C LEU A 100 10.39 -1.84 -3.35
N PHE A 101 10.92 -3.00 -2.96
CA PHE A 101 12.35 -3.18 -2.71
C PHE A 101 13.14 -2.77 -3.96
N PRO A 102 14.22 -1.99 -3.83
CA PRO A 102 14.89 -1.54 -2.60
C PRO A 102 14.34 -0.24 -1.98
N PHE A 103 13.36 0.41 -2.61
CA PHE A 103 12.83 1.73 -2.24
C PHE A 103 11.70 1.68 -1.20
N LEU A 104 11.69 0.74 -0.26
CA LEU A 104 10.62 0.62 0.74
C LEU A 104 10.68 1.72 1.82
N VAL A 105 11.89 2.17 2.15
CA VAL A 105 12.18 3.02 3.33
C VAL A 105 11.41 4.35 3.31
N TRP A 106 11.24 4.94 2.12
CA TRP A 106 10.55 6.23 2.02
C TRP A 106 9.06 6.12 2.39
N ILE A 107 8.39 5.00 2.06
CA ILE A 107 6.99 4.78 2.43
C ILE A 107 6.86 4.71 3.94
N TYR A 108 7.77 4.01 4.63
CA TYR A 108 7.75 3.95 6.09
C TYR A 108 7.90 5.34 6.73
N TYR A 109 8.85 6.15 6.23
CA TYR A 109 9.06 7.50 6.74
C TYR A 109 7.81 8.37 6.52
N VAL A 110 7.21 8.31 5.33
CA VAL A 110 5.99 9.06 5.01
C VAL A 110 4.81 8.59 5.86
N PHE A 111 4.60 7.29 6.02
CA PHE A 111 3.45 6.75 6.75
C PHE A 111 3.52 7.12 8.23
N SER A 112 4.70 6.99 8.85
CA SER A 112 4.90 7.27 10.29
C SER A 112 4.53 8.69 10.74
N SER A 113 4.60 9.66 9.83
CA SER A 113 4.41 11.09 10.13
C SER A 113 3.17 11.67 9.46
N SER A 114 2.30 10.83 8.89
CA SER A 114 1.15 11.24 8.10
C SER A 114 -0.19 10.95 8.78
N ASN A 115 -1.25 11.50 8.18
CA ASN A 115 -2.63 11.27 8.60
C ASN A 115 -3.20 9.97 8.02
N TRP A 116 -4.11 9.32 8.76
CA TRP A 116 -4.83 8.13 8.28
C TRP A 116 -5.57 8.35 6.95
N TYR A 117 -6.12 9.54 6.70
CA TYR A 117 -6.73 9.88 5.41
C TYR A 117 -5.70 9.87 4.27
N PHE A 118 -4.52 10.46 4.49
CA PHE A 118 -3.44 10.44 3.51
C PHE A 118 -2.96 9.01 3.27
N ILE A 119 -2.78 8.23 4.34
CA ILE A 119 -2.42 6.80 4.27
C ILE A 119 -3.46 6.06 3.42
N LEU A 120 -4.76 6.31 3.58
CA LEU A 120 -5.81 5.69 2.76
C LEU A 120 -5.68 6.04 1.28
N LEU A 121 -5.49 7.33 0.95
CA LEU A 121 -5.34 7.78 -0.43
C LEU A 121 -4.14 7.12 -1.12
N VAL A 122 -2.99 7.04 -0.42
CA VAL A 122 -1.78 6.41 -0.96
C VAL A 122 -1.91 4.89 -0.99
N SER A 123 -2.44 4.27 0.06
CA SER A 123 -2.49 2.80 0.19
C SER A 123 -3.61 2.14 -0.60
N VAL A 124 -4.63 2.87 -1.03
CA VAL A 124 -5.75 2.31 -1.81
C VAL A 124 -5.85 2.96 -3.18
N ILE A 125 -6.07 4.28 -3.23
CA ILE A 125 -6.45 4.97 -4.47
C ILE A 125 -5.29 5.02 -5.45
N LEU A 126 -4.09 5.38 -5.00
CA LEU A 126 -2.88 5.40 -5.86
C LEU A 126 -2.42 4.02 -6.32
N LYS A 127 -3.00 2.93 -5.80
CA LYS A 127 -2.73 1.57 -6.28
C LYS A 127 -3.63 1.16 -7.43
N PHE A 128 -4.70 1.90 -7.72
CA PHE A 128 -5.57 1.60 -8.85
C PHE A 128 -4.82 1.51 -10.20
N PRO A 129 -3.88 2.44 -10.52
CA PRO A 129 -3.12 2.37 -11.78
C PRO A 129 -2.28 1.10 -11.93
N VAL A 130 -2.03 0.35 -10.84
CA VAL A 130 -1.30 -0.93 -10.89
C VAL A 130 -2.00 -1.96 -11.77
N LEU A 131 -3.33 -1.92 -11.84
CA LEU A 131 -4.11 -2.86 -12.65
C LEU A 131 -3.80 -2.78 -14.16
N PHE A 132 -3.27 -1.66 -14.64
CA PHE A 132 -2.94 -1.47 -16.05
C PHE A 132 -1.51 -1.91 -16.40
N PHE A 133 -0.71 -2.33 -15.43
CA PHE A 133 0.69 -2.72 -15.65
C PHE A 133 0.87 -3.91 -16.58
N SER A 134 -0.07 -4.85 -16.53
CA SER A 134 -0.06 -6.01 -17.41
C SER A 134 -0.02 -5.56 -18.86
N PHE A 135 -0.89 -4.62 -19.25
CA PHE A 135 -0.92 -4.06 -20.60
C PHE A 135 0.33 -3.27 -20.98
N LEU A 136 0.97 -2.61 -20.01
CA LEU A 136 2.18 -1.81 -20.26
C LEU A 136 3.40 -2.71 -20.53
N LEU A 137 3.61 -3.77 -19.76
CA LEU A 137 4.88 -4.51 -19.75
C LEU A 137 4.86 -5.81 -20.56
N GLN A 138 3.73 -6.17 -21.16
CA GLN A 138 3.54 -7.45 -21.88
C GLN A 138 4.40 -7.60 -23.14
N GLU A 139 4.83 -6.50 -23.77
CA GLU A 139 5.37 -6.59 -25.14
C GLU A 139 6.70 -7.34 -25.28
N ARG A 140 7.43 -7.65 -24.19
CA ARG A 140 8.77 -8.26 -24.33
C ARG A 140 9.17 -9.34 -23.33
N GLY A 141 8.41 -9.62 -22.27
CA GLY A 141 8.70 -10.67 -21.27
C GLY A 141 10.03 -10.55 -20.49
N ALA A 142 10.98 -9.73 -20.95
CA ALA A 142 12.34 -9.62 -20.43
C ALA A 142 12.41 -9.04 -19.01
N CYS A 143 11.34 -8.37 -18.58
CA CYS A 143 11.25 -7.74 -17.27
C CYS A 143 10.51 -8.58 -16.22
N GLU A 144 9.88 -9.69 -16.62
CA GLU A 144 9.06 -10.51 -15.71
C GLU A 144 9.90 -11.11 -14.59
N GLN A 145 11.10 -11.62 -14.92
CA GLN A 145 12.00 -12.23 -13.93
C GLN A 145 12.45 -11.21 -12.86
N PHE A 146 12.77 -9.98 -13.27
CA PHE A 146 13.12 -8.92 -12.33
C PHE A 146 11.96 -8.61 -11.40
N LEU A 147 10.74 -8.47 -11.94
CA LEU A 147 9.55 -8.21 -11.13
C LEU A 147 9.27 -9.32 -10.13
N TYR A 148 9.42 -10.59 -10.51
CA TYR A 148 9.25 -11.71 -9.59
C TYR A 148 10.27 -11.70 -8.47
N ILE A 149 11.53 -11.38 -8.77
CA ILE A 149 12.59 -11.26 -7.75
C ILE A 149 12.30 -10.09 -6.81
N ASP A 150 11.92 -8.94 -7.35
CA ASP A 150 11.60 -7.75 -6.55
C ASP A 150 10.41 -7.99 -5.63
N CYS A 151 9.34 -8.61 -6.15
CA CYS A 151 8.16 -8.95 -5.34
C CYS A 151 8.44 -10.06 -4.32
N PHE A 152 9.29 -11.03 -4.66
CA PHE A 152 9.75 -12.03 -3.70
C PHE A 152 10.50 -11.36 -2.53
N LEU A 153 11.43 -10.47 -2.85
CA LEU A 153 12.19 -9.73 -1.85
C LEU A 153 11.30 -8.83 -1.02
N THR A 154 10.34 -8.10 -1.61
CA THR A 154 9.43 -7.23 -0.85
C THR A 154 8.63 -8.01 0.19
N ILE A 155 8.05 -9.15 -0.20
CA ILE A 155 7.23 -9.96 0.71
C ILE A 155 8.12 -10.54 1.82
N MET A 156 9.32 -11.00 1.47
CA MET A 156 10.28 -11.53 2.45
C MET A 156 10.74 -10.46 3.44
N PHE A 157 11.10 -9.26 2.99
CA PHE A 157 11.46 -8.14 3.87
C PHE A 157 10.28 -7.73 4.76
N CYS A 158 9.05 -7.65 4.23
CA CYS A 158 7.87 -7.35 5.05
C CYS A 158 7.65 -8.41 6.14
N SER A 159 7.89 -9.69 5.85
CA SER A 159 7.78 -10.77 6.85
C SER A 159 8.78 -10.61 8.01
N ILE A 160 10.01 -10.16 7.71
CA ILE A 160 11.04 -9.91 8.72
C ILE A 160 10.72 -8.64 9.51
N PHE A 161 10.25 -7.59 8.83
CA PHE A 161 9.95 -6.32 9.47
C PHE A 161 8.79 -6.36 10.47
N PHE A 162 7.85 -7.31 10.35
CA PHE A 162 6.86 -7.53 11.42
C PHE A 162 7.49 -7.83 12.78
N TRP A 163 8.65 -8.49 12.80
CA TRP A 163 9.32 -8.85 14.06
C TRP A 163 10.25 -7.76 14.56
N LEU A 164 10.88 -7.02 13.65
CA LEU A 164 11.91 -6.03 13.99
C LEU A 164 11.36 -4.60 14.12
N TYR A 165 10.37 -4.22 13.31
CA TYR A 165 9.96 -2.83 13.09
C TYR A 165 8.43 -2.69 13.05
N SER A 166 7.79 -2.86 14.21
CA SER A 166 6.33 -2.78 14.37
C SER A 166 5.95 -1.94 15.60
N LEU A 167 6.48 -0.72 15.66
CA LEU A 167 6.32 0.17 16.84
C LEU A 167 4.95 0.86 16.89
N SER A 168 4.29 1.05 15.74
CA SER A 168 2.99 1.72 15.65
C SER A 168 2.08 1.08 14.60
N TRP A 169 0.80 1.43 14.63
CA TRP A 169 -0.20 0.94 13.67
C TRP A 169 0.09 1.38 12.24
N GLU A 170 0.70 2.55 12.05
CA GLU A 170 1.10 3.06 10.74
C GLU A 170 2.16 2.13 10.09
N PHE A 171 3.12 1.63 10.86
CA PHE A 171 4.12 0.66 10.38
C PHE A 171 3.50 -0.68 10.02
N ILE A 172 2.57 -1.19 10.84
CA ILE A 172 1.87 -2.46 10.60
C ILE A 172 1.03 -2.37 9.33
N TRP A 173 0.29 -1.27 9.17
CA TRP A 173 -0.45 -1.02 7.94
C TRP A 173 0.48 -0.90 6.74
N CYS A 174 1.64 -0.26 6.89
CA CYS A 174 2.64 -0.16 5.83
C CYS A 174 3.06 -1.55 5.33
N HIS A 175 3.45 -2.47 6.23
CA HIS A 175 3.81 -3.86 5.90
C HIS A 175 2.70 -4.56 5.12
N MET A 176 1.46 -4.50 5.62
CA MET A 176 0.29 -5.11 4.98
C MET A 176 -0.04 -4.49 3.62
N SER A 177 0.21 -3.19 3.47
CA SER A 177 -0.05 -2.47 2.23
C SER A 177 1.03 -2.73 1.17
N LEU A 178 2.28 -2.94 1.57
CA LEU A 178 3.41 -3.23 0.66
C LEU A 178 3.33 -4.66 0.15
N SER A 179 3.05 -5.61 1.04
CA SER A 179 2.84 -7.01 0.64
C SER A 179 1.67 -7.13 -0.34
N SER A 180 0.55 -6.41 -0.10
CA SER A 180 -0.61 -6.47 -0.99
C SER A 180 -0.31 -5.95 -2.40
N VAL A 181 0.47 -4.87 -2.53
CA VAL A 181 0.91 -4.34 -3.83
C VAL A 181 1.76 -5.36 -4.57
N SER A 182 2.75 -5.94 -3.89
CA SER A 182 3.64 -6.91 -4.52
C SER A 182 2.88 -8.14 -5.03
N THR A 183 1.90 -8.64 -4.27
CA THR A 183 1.05 -9.74 -4.72
C THR A 183 0.10 -9.33 -5.84
N LEU A 184 -0.42 -8.10 -5.82
CA LEU A 184 -1.32 -7.61 -6.87
C LEU A 184 -0.57 -7.42 -8.18
N LEU A 185 0.67 -6.91 -8.14
CA LEU A 185 1.55 -6.83 -9.30
C LEU A 185 1.79 -8.21 -9.92
N ILE A 186 2.15 -9.20 -9.12
CA ILE A 186 2.31 -10.58 -9.61
C ILE A 186 1.01 -11.07 -10.25
N ALA A 187 -0.12 -10.90 -9.57
CA ALA A 187 -1.42 -11.33 -10.07
C ALA A 187 -1.77 -10.70 -11.42
N CYS A 188 -1.42 -9.43 -11.64
CA CYS A 188 -1.62 -8.73 -12.92
C CYS A 188 -0.89 -9.40 -14.09
N PHE A 189 0.29 -9.99 -13.88
CA PHE A 189 1.01 -10.67 -14.96
C PHE A 189 0.54 -12.10 -15.21
N CYS A 190 -0.04 -12.76 -14.21
CA CYS A 190 -0.31 -14.19 -14.27
C CYS A 190 -1.78 -14.54 -14.56
N VAL A 191 -2.71 -13.63 -14.27
CA VAL A 191 -4.15 -13.91 -14.28
C VAL A 191 -4.90 -12.85 -15.06
N ASP A 192 -6.06 -13.22 -15.60
CA ASP A 192 -6.95 -12.30 -16.30
C ASP A 192 -7.31 -11.06 -15.46
N PHE A 193 -7.57 -9.97 -16.18
CA PHE A 193 -7.97 -8.69 -15.60
C PHE A 193 -9.19 -8.78 -14.66
N SER A 194 -10.12 -9.69 -14.93
CA SER A 194 -11.33 -9.88 -14.10
C SER A 194 -11.02 -10.33 -12.67
N TYR A 195 -10.09 -11.28 -12.52
CA TYR A 195 -9.67 -11.77 -11.20
C TYR A 195 -8.83 -10.76 -10.45
N THR A 196 -7.96 -10.03 -11.15
CA THR A 196 -7.10 -9.00 -10.53
C THR A 196 -7.92 -7.79 -10.08
N LEU A 197 -8.93 -7.39 -10.86
CA LEU A 197 -9.93 -6.40 -10.45
C LEU A 197 -10.70 -6.86 -9.22
N PHE A 198 -11.12 -8.14 -9.17
CA PHE A 198 -11.81 -8.71 -8.01
C PHE A 198 -10.95 -8.62 -6.74
N VAL A 199 -9.68 -9.03 -6.82
CA VAL A 199 -8.72 -8.96 -5.69
C VAL A 199 -8.53 -7.50 -5.25
N TYR A 200 -8.40 -6.56 -6.19
CA TYR A 200 -8.25 -5.13 -5.87
C TYR A 200 -9.50 -4.55 -5.20
N CYS A 201 -10.69 -4.81 -5.74
CA CYS A 201 -11.96 -4.35 -5.16
C CYS A 201 -12.17 -4.90 -3.75
N TYR A 202 -11.79 -6.16 -3.52
CA TYR A 202 -11.85 -6.74 -2.19
C TYR A 202 -10.86 -6.06 -1.23
N TYR A 203 -9.62 -5.86 -1.68
CA TYR A 203 -8.60 -5.14 -0.92
C TYR A 203 -9.04 -3.71 -0.58
N SER A 204 -9.66 -2.98 -1.50
CA SER A 204 -10.08 -1.59 -1.28
C SER A 204 -11.17 -1.49 -0.21
N ILE A 205 -12.17 -2.39 -0.25
CA ILE A 205 -13.22 -2.45 0.78
C ILE A 205 -12.60 -2.80 2.14
N TRP A 206 -11.77 -3.84 2.20
CA TRP A 206 -11.10 -4.26 3.43
C TRP A 206 -10.22 -3.14 4.02
N ALA A 207 -9.47 -2.44 3.16
CA ALA A 207 -8.59 -1.36 3.56
C ALA A 207 -9.33 -0.14 4.10
N VAL A 208 -10.45 0.25 3.48
CA VAL A 208 -11.29 1.33 4.00
C VAL A 208 -11.77 1.01 5.42
N PHE A 209 -12.26 -0.21 5.66
CA PHE A 209 -12.67 -0.62 7.00
C PHE A 209 -11.51 -0.66 8.00
N CYS A 210 -10.33 -1.15 7.62
CA CYS A 210 -9.16 -1.17 8.49
C CYS A 210 -8.68 0.23 8.86
N VAL A 211 -8.61 1.17 7.91
CA VAL A 211 -8.18 2.54 8.20
C VAL A 211 -9.21 3.28 9.06
N CYS A 212 -10.51 3.11 8.80
CA CYS A 212 -11.56 3.62 9.69
C CYS A 212 -11.42 3.07 11.11
N TYR A 213 -11.08 1.79 11.23
CA TYR A 213 -10.81 1.15 12.52
C TYR A 213 -9.59 1.74 13.22
N PHE A 214 -8.46 1.95 12.53
CA PHE A 214 -7.29 2.58 13.14
C PHE A 214 -7.53 4.05 13.54
N PHE A 215 -8.33 4.78 12.77
CA PHE A 215 -8.75 6.13 13.13
C PHE A 215 -9.55 6.13 14.44
N TYR A 216 -10.45 5.16 14.62
CA TYR A 216 -11.22 4.98 15.85
C TYR A 216 -10.33 4.54 17.03
N LEU A 217 -9.40 3.61 16.81
CA LEU A 217 -8.44 3.17 17.83
C LEU A 217 -7.59 4.30 18.38
N LYS A 218 -7.13 5.23 17.51
CA LYS A 218 -6.35 6.39 17.93
C LYS A 218 -7.12 7.30 18.90
N GLN A 219 -8.46 7.30 18.85
CA GLN A 219 -9.31 8.09 19.74
C GLN A 219 -9.58 7.39 21.08
N LEU A 220 -9.74 6.07 21.06
CA LEU A 220 -10.07 5.28 22.27
C LEU A 220 -8.84 4.80 23.06
N GLY A 221 -7.64 4.91 22.50
CA GLY A 221 -6.40 4.61 23.22
C GLY A 221 -6.16 3.11 23.49
N GLY A 222 -6.91 2.19 22.88
CA GLY A 222 -6.66 0.76 23.07
C GLY A 222 -7.56 -0.19 22.27
N VAL A 223 -7.05 -1.42 22.08
CA VAL A 223 -7.71 -2.51 21.34
C VAL A 223 -8.84 -3.18 22.15
N LYS A 224 -8.81 -3.07 23.49
CA LYS A 224 -9.72 -3.78 24.40
C LYS A 224 -11.20 -3.53 24.11
N GLU A 225 -11.57 -2.28 23.85
CA GLU A 225 -12.97 -1.89 23.65
C GLU A 225 -13.54 -2.36 22.30
N SER A 226 -12.68 -2.63 21.33
CA SER A 226 -13.06 -2.96 19.95
C SER A 226 -12.46 -4.28 19.46
N PHE A 227 -12.28 -5.23 20.37
CA PHE A 227 -11.64 -6.52 20.08
C PHE A 227 -12.38 -7.37 19.04
N TRP A 228 -13.70 -7.41 19.07
CA TRP A 228 -14.46 -8.17 18.07
C TRP A 228 -14.28 -7.62 16.64
N LEU A 229 -14.19 -6.29 16.52
CA LEU A 229 -13.89 -5.62 15.25
C LEU A 229 -12.44 -5.91 14.82
N PHE A 230 -11.48 -5.90 15.74
CA PHE A 230 -10.11 -6.35 15.47
C PHE A 230 -10.06 -7.77 14.90
N CYS A 231 -10.75 -8.71 15.55
CA CYS A 231 -10.81 -10.11 15.12
C CYS A 231 -11.46 -10.28 13.75
N PHE A 232 -12.48 -9.48 13.43
CA PHE A 232 -13.16 -9.55 12.13
C PHE A 232 -12.33 -8.91 11.00
N LEU A 233 -11.63 -7.82 11.29
CA LEU A 233 -10.93 -7.03 10.29
C LEU A 233 -9.48 -7.46 10.03
N LEU A 234 -8.75 -7.97 11.03
CA LEU A 234 -7.30 -8.21 10.92
C LEU A 234 -6.90 -9.68 11.10
N LEU A 235 -7.59 -10.42 11.97
CA LEU A 235 -7.30 -11.84 12.19
C LEU A 235 -8.01 -12.72 11.18
N ILE A 236 -7.32 -13.79 10.74
CA ILE A 236 -7.90 -14.83 9.90
C ILE A 236 -8.80 -15.72 10.77
N THR A 237 -10.08 -15.39 10.83
CA THR A 237 -11.16 -16.25 11.32
C THR A 237 -12.03 -16.71 10.15
N PRO A 238 -12.79 -17.82 10.24
CA PRO A 238 -13.53 -18.38 9.10
C PRO A 238 -14.49 -17.41 8.40
N LEU A 239 -14.94 -16.35 9.08
CA LEU A 239 -15.84 -15.32 8.53
C LEU A 239 -15.17 -13.96 8.35
N SER A 240 -13.87 -13.85 8.63
CA SER A 240 -13.13 -12.58 8.55
C SER A 240 -12.87 -12.12 7.12
N LEU A 241 -12.74 -10.80 6.94
CA LEU A 241 -12.41 -10.23 5.63
C LEU A 241 -11.00 -10.61 5.13
N PRO A 242 -9.93 -10.60 5.96
CA PRO A 242 -8.59 -11.00 5.53
C PRO A 242 -8.50 -12.40 4.93
N LEU A 243 -9.35 -13.33 5.39
CA LEU A 243 -9.34 -14.71 4.88
C LEU A 243 -9.70 -14.75 3.39
N PHE A 244 -10.80 -14.11 3.00
CA PHE A 244 -11.23 -14.09 1.60
C PHE A 244 -10.22 -13.37 0.72
N TYR A 245 -9.64 -12.27 1.21
CA TYR A 245 -8.56 -11.58 0.50
C TYR A 245 -7.37 -12.54 0.26
N LYS A 246 -6.82 -13.14 1.31
CA LYS A 246 -5.65 -14.02 1.21
C LYS A 246 -5.90 -15.25 0.35
N LEU A 247 -7.09 -15.85 0.42
CA LEU A 247 -7.46 -16.96 -0.46
C LEU A 247 -7.54 -16.53 -1.93
N SER A 248 -8.14 -15.38 -2.22
CA SER A 248 -8.21 -14.87 -3.60
C SER A 248 -6.81 -14.60 -4.17
N VAL A 249 -5.90 -14.05 -3.35
CA VAL A 249 -4.50 -13.86 -3.71
C VAL A 249 -3.78 -15.19 -3.91
N CYS A 250 -4.00 -16.19 -3.04
CA CYS A 250 -3.42 -17.52 -3.23
C CYS A 250 -3.84 -18.14 -4.56
N ILE A 251 -5.13 -18.07 -4.91
CA ILE A 251 -5.63 -18.57 -6.21
C ILE A 251 -4.90 -17.87 -7.36
N SER A 252 -4.68 -16.55 -7.28
CA SER A 252 -3.96 -15.82 -8.31
C SER A 252 -2.48 -16.18 -8.42
N ILE A 253 -1.81 -16.45 -7.29
CA ILE A 253 -0.37 -16.75 -7.26
C ILE A 253 -0.07 -18.20 -7.63
N ILE A 254 -0.99 -19.15 -7.43
CA ILE A 254 -0.79 -20.58 -7.79
C ILE A 254 -0.37 -20.74 -9.25
N TYR A 255 -0.88 -19.89 -10.14
CA TYR A 255 -0.56 -19.91 -11.57
C TYR A 255 0.81 -19.29 -11.91
N SER A 256 1.47 -18.62 -10.95
CA SER A 256 2.72 -17.88 -11.17
C SER A 256 3.97 -18.72 -10.86
N SER A 257 4.28 -18.93 -9.58
CA SER A 257 5.43 -19.71 -9.12
C SER A 257 5.23 -20.25 -7.70
N LEU A 258 5.76 -21.45 -7.46
CA LEU A 258 5.75 -22.06 -6.13
C LEU A 258 6.58 -21.26 -5.11
N TYR A 259 7.67 -20.63 -5.54
CA TYR A 259 8.54 -19.85 -4.65
C TYR A 259 7.80 -18.65 -4.02
N LEU A 260 7.00 -17.94 -4.82
CA LEU A 260 6.19 -16.82 -4.33
C LEU A 260 5.11 -17.31 -3.38
N LEU A 261 4.50 -18.46 -3.65
CA LEU A 261 3.50 -19.05 -2.75
C LEU A 261 4.11 -19.43 -1.40
N VAL A 262 5.34 -19.97 -1.38
CA VAL A 262 6.05 -20.28 -0.13
C VAL A 262 6.32 -18.99 0.65
N VAL A 263 6.87 -17.96 0.01
CA VAL A 263 7.15 -16.69 0.71
C VAL A 263 5.88 -15.96 1.16
N TRP A 264 4.82 -16.01 0.36
CA TRP A 264 3.51 -15.50 0.74
C TRP A 264 2.96 -16.24 1.96
N SER A 265 3.11 -17.57 2.04
CA SER A 265 2.67 -18.33 3.20
C SER A 265 3.48 -17.96 4.45
N LEU A 266 4.82 -17.83 4.35
CA LEU A 266 5.67 -17.34 5.43
C LEU A 266 5.26 -15.94 5.92
N TYR A 267 5.03 -15.02 4.98
CA TYR A 267 4.54 -13.68 5.29
C TYR A 267 3.18 -13.73 6.02
N SER A 268 2.22 -14.48 5.48
CA SER A 268 0.88 -14.57 6.07
C SER A 268 0.88 -15.18 7.47
N LEU A 269 1.77 -16.16 7.73
CA LEU A 269 1.99 -16.72 9.07
C LEU A 269 2.61 -15.69 10.01
N SER A 270 3.65 -14.99 9.56
CA SER A 270 4.34 -13.98 10.38
C SER A 270 3.40 -12.85 10.81
N GLU A 271 2.59 -12.33 9.89
CA GLU A 271 1.59 -11.29 10.14
C GLU A 271 0.56 -11.76 11.18
N GLN A 272 0.04 -12.97 11.04
CA GLN A 272 -1.03 -13.46 11.90
C GLN A 272 -0.50 -13.82 13.30
N ILE A 273 0.67 -14.44 13.41
CA ILE A 273 1.31 -14.68 14.71
C ILE A 273 1.55 -13.35 15.44
N PHE A 274 2.01 -12.32 14.71
CA PHE A 274 2.21 -11.00 15.28
C PHE A 274 0.89 -10.38 15.78
N LEU A 275 -0.17 -10.41 14.97
CA LEU A 275 -1.49 -9.87 15.35
C LEU A 275 -2.12 -10.64 16.51
N TYR A 276 -1.97 -11.96 16.57
CA TYR A 276 -2.40 -12.77 17.72
C TYR A 276 -1.63 -12.42 18.98
N LYS A 277 -0.31 -12.21 18.88
CA LYS A 277 0.51 -11.75 20.02
C LYS A 277 0.04 -10.39 20.51
N LEU A 278 -0.20 -9.43 19.60
CA LEU A 278 -0.68 -8.08 19.93
C LEU A 278 -2.05 -8.11 20.61
N ALA A 279 -2.99 -8.90 20.08
CA ALA A 279 -4.26 -9.16 20.73
C ALA A 279 -4.04 -9.75 22.13
N GLY A 280 -3.21 -10.78 22.26
CA GLY A 280 -2.86 -11.42 23.52
C GLY A 280 -2.30 -10.46 24.57
N ASP A 281 -1.33 -9.62 24.20
CA ASP A 281 -0.69 -8.64 25.09
C ASP A 281 -1.69 -7.60 25.62
N SER A 282 -2.71 -7.27 24.84
CA SER A 282 -3.77 -6.37 25.30
C SER A 282 -4.66 -7.00 26.39
N PHE A 283 -4.84 -8.33 26.42
CA PHE A 283 -5.69 -9.02 27.41
C PHE A 283 -4.91 -9.71 28.54
N PHE A 284 -3.69 -10.17 28.26
CA PHE A 284 -2.82 -10.88 29.18
C PHE A 284 -1.49 -10.14 29.26
N SER A 285 -1.31 -9.44 30.37
CA SER A 285 -0.09 -8.74 30.73
C SER A 285 1.16 -9.62 30.62
N TYR A 286 2.25 -9.02 30.12
CA TYR A 286 3.66 -9.44 30.22
C TYR A 286 4.28 -10.24 29.05
N THR A 287 4.09 -9.83 27.79
CA THR A 287 5.23 -9.93 26.85
C THR A 287 5.63 -8.55 26.32
N PHE A 288 6.91 -8.22 26.49
CA PHE A 288 7.52 -6.96 26.10
C PHE A 288 7.55 -6.85 24.57
N ASN A 289 6.50 -6.27 23.99
CA ASN A 289 6.72 -5.24 22.99
C ASN A 289 6.23 -3.96 23.66
N SER A 290 7.15 -3.09 24.08
CA SER A 290 6.80 -1.80 24.65
C SER A 290 6.21 -0.92 23.54
N TRP A 291 4.92 -1.07 23.30
CA TRP A 291 4.13 -0.11 22.55
C TRP A 291 3.93 1.10 23.47
N TYR A 292 4.82 2.07 23.37
CA TYR A 292 4.69 3.39 23.97
C TYR A 292 4.91 4.44 22.90
#